data_AF-A0A535V0S7-F1
#
_entry.id   AF-A0A535V0S7-F1
#
_cell.length_a   1.000
_cell.length_b   1.000
_cell.length_c   1.000
_cell.angle_alpha   90.00
_cell.angle_beta   90.00
_cell.angle_gamma   90.00
#
_symmetry.space_group_name_H-M   'P 1'
#
loop_
_entity.id
_entity.type
_entity.pdbx_description
1 polymer ?
#
loop_
_entity_poly.entity_id
_entity_poly.type
_entity_poly.pdbx_seq_one_letter_code
_entity_poly.pdbx_strand_id
1 'polypeptide(L)'
;MSTAVIAPVNPMSAEGKDTVMTVMRRDRENFIRMVSDPKNWNVQTRCTEWETRDLVGHMIDVIEGYFANWEEAKKGGAPTPAGLNVMATTLNDHAKDFRKLPREEALARFKKDAEKLDKMLDDL
;
A
#
# COMPACT_ATOMS: atom_id res chain seq x y z
N MET A 1 -16.89 -35.83 4.25
CA MET A 1 -16.30 -34.48 4.34
C MET A 1 -16.21 -33.93 2.92
N SER A 2 -16.85 -32.80 2.62
CA SER A 2 -16.74 -32.18 1.30
C SER A 2 -15.37 -31.53 1.18
N THR A 3 -14.50 -32.05 0.33
CA THR A 3 -13.29 -31.35 -0.10
C THR A 3 -13.73 -30.23 -1.04
N ALA A 4 -13.98 -29.05 -0.48
CA ALA A 4 -14.16 -27.86 -1.30
C ALA A 4 -12.95 -27.73 -2.23
N VAL A 5 -13.21 -27.75 -3.54
CA VAL A 5 -12.17 -27.49 -4.53
C VAL A 5 -11.83 -26.00 -4.40
N ILE A 6 -10.66 -25.71 -3.83
CA ILE A 6 -10.13 -24.35 -3.81
C ILE A 6 -9.68 -24.04 -5.25
N ALA A 7 -10.48 -23.27 -5.97
CA ALA A 7 -10.08 -22.75 -7.27
C ALA A 7 -9.04 -21.63 -7.07
N PRO A 8 -7.98 -21.56 -7.88
CA PRO A 8 -7.04 -20.45 -7.84
C PRO A 8 -7.73 -19.14 -8.24
N VAL A 9 -7.42 -18.07 -7.52
CA VAL A 9 -7.91 -16.71 -7.83
C VAL A 9 -6.93 -16.04 -8.78
N ASN A 10 -7.42 -15.50 -9.90
CA ASN A 10 -6.63 -14.61 -10.75
C ASN A 10 -6.79 -13.15 -10.26
N PRO A 11 -5.77 -12.56 -9.59
CA PRO A 11 -5.88 -11.21 -9.02
C PRO A 11 -5.92 -10.11 -10.10
N MET A 12 -5.62 -10.46 -11.35
CA MET A 12 -5.63 -9.53 -12.49
C MET A 12 -6.96 -9.55 -13.25
N SER A 13 -7.92 -10.37 -12.81
CA SER A 13 -9.25 -10.51 -13.42
C SER A 13 -10.31 -9.75 -12.63
N ALA A 14 -11.38 -9.32 -13.29
CA ALA A 14 -12.49 -8.63 -12.64
C ALA A 14 -13.16 -9.51 -11.59
N GLU A 15 -13.28 -10.81 -11.86
CA GLU A 15 -13.84 -11.82 -10.96
C GLU A 15 -13.03 -11.97 -9.67
N GLY A 16 -11.73 -11.64 -9.72
CA GLY A 16 -10.84 -11.68 -8.57
C GLY A 16 -10.98 -10.50 -7.61
N LYS A 17 -11.65 -9.40 -8.03
CA LYS A 17 -11.68 -8.11 -7.33
C LYS A 17 -12.07 -8.26 -5.87
N ASP A 18 -13.21 -8.87 -5.58
CA ASP A 18 -13.74 -8.98 -4.21
C ASP A 18 -12.78 -9.76 -3.29
N THR A 19 -12.15 -10.80 -3.82
CA THR A 19 -11.17 -11.58 -3.04
C THR A 19 -9.91 -10.77 -2.77
N VAL A 20 -9.38 -10.08 -3.78
CA VAL A 20 -8.21 -9.20 -3.63
C VAL A 20 -8.49 -8.09 -2.61
N MET A 21 -9.64 -7.41 -2.73
CA MET A 21 -10.06 -6.36 -1.81
C MET A 21 -10.21 -6.87 -0.38
N THR A 22 -10.80 -8.05 -0.20
CA THR A 22 -10.94 -8.68 1.12
C THR A 22 -9.58 -8.97 1.76
N VAL A 23 -8.65 -9.56 1.01
CA VAL A 23 -7.29 -9.87 1.49
C VAL A 23 -6.52 -8.59 1.81
N MET A 24 -6.55 -7.61 0.90
CA MET A 24 -5.87 -6.32 1.06
C MET A 24 -6.34 -5.59 2.32
N ARG A 25 -7.65 -5.50 2.55
CA ARG A 25 -8.24 -4.86 3.74
C ARG A 25 -7.79 -5.55 5.02
N ARG A 26 -7.92 -6.88 5.09
CA ARG A 26 -7.48 -7.69 6.23
C ARG A 26 -6.01 -7.49 6.55
N ASP A 27 -5.14 -7.58 5.53
CA ASP A 27 -3.70 -7.50 5.73
C ASP A 27 -3.26 -6.09 6.10
N ARG A 28 -3.91 -5.07 5.56
CA ARG A 28 -3.71 -3.68 5.95
C ARG A 28 -4.13 -3.42 7.40
N GLU A 29 -5.29 -3.93 7.84
CA GLU A 29 -5.72 -3.82 9.24
C GLU A 29 -4.72 -4.48 10.20
N ASN A 30 -4.24 -5.69 9.84
CA ASN A 30 -3.20 -6.38 10.61
C ASN A 30 -1.90 -5.56 10.68
N PHE A 31 -1.48 -4.97 9.56
CA PHE A 31 -0.30 -4.11 9.50
C PHE A 31 -0.49 -2.86 10.36
N ILE A 32 -1.61 -2.15 10.23
CA ILE A 32 -1.95 -0.98 11.06
C ILE A 32 -1.91 -1.32 12.55
N ARG A 33 -2.49 -2.45 12.95
CA ARG A 33 -2.45 -2.92 14.34
C ARG A 33 -1.02 -3.14 14.83
N MET A 34 -0.17 -3.74 14.00
CA MET A 34 1.24 -3.97 14.32
C MET A 34 2.00 -2.66 14.49
N VAL A 35 1.87 -1.72 13.55
CA VAL A 35 2.64 -0.45 13.58
C VAL A 35 2.09 0.59 14.56
N SER A 36 0.87 0.39 15.08
CA SER A 36 0.30 1.23 16.14
C SER A 36 0.93 0.99 17.51
N ASP A 37 1.63 -0.14 17.71
CA ASP A 37 2.43 -0.36 18.91
C ASP A 37 3.76 0.40 18.79
N PRO A 38 4.02 1.39 19.66
CA PRO A 38 5.25 2.18 19.65
C PRO A 38 6.54 1.37 19.56
N LYS A 39 6.57 0.19 20.20
CA LYS A 39 7.77 -0.65 20.26
C LYS A 39 8.19 -1.19 18.89
N ASN A 40 7.26 -1.24 17.95
CA ASN A 40 7.50 -1.79 16.62
C ASN A 40 8.05 -0.75 15.64
N TRP A 41 8.00 0.56 15.96
CA TRP A 41 8.25 1.63 14.99
C TRP A 41 9.66 1.63 14.39
N ASN A 42 10.68 1.44 15.23
CA ASN A 42 12.10 1.44 14.86
C ASN A 42 12.72 0.03 14.79
N VAL A 43 11.89 -0.99 14.59
CA VAL A 43 12.38 -2.37 14.45
C VAL A 43 12.88 -2.60 13.03
N GLN A 44 14.11 -3.08 12.92
CA GLN A 44 14.74 -3.49 11.66
C GLN A 44 13.93 -4.63 11.01
N THR A 45 13.62 -4.48 9.73
CA THR A 45 12.98 -5.54 8.95
C THR A 45 14.02 -6.52 8.39
N ARG A 46 13.59 -7.59 7.72
CA ARG A 46 14.52 -8.51 7.02
C ARG A 46 15.18 -7.86 5.79
N CYS A 47 14.59 -6.79 5.25
CA CYS A 47 15.27 -5.90 4.32
C CYS A 47 16.21 -5.02 5.16
N THR A 48 17.51 -5.21 4.96
CA THR A 48 18.56 -4.57 5.78
C THR A 48 18.54 -3.04 5.70
N GLU A 49 17.87 -2.50 4.70
CA GLU A 49 17.79 -1.08 4.44
C GLU A 49 16.65 -0.40 5.21
N TRP A 50 15.64 -1.17 5.68
CA TRP A 50 14.37 -0.65 6.17
C TRP A 50 14.05 -1.05 7.62
N GLU A 51 13.60 -0.07 8.39
CA GLU A 51 12.85 -0.23 9.63
C GLU A 51 11.35 -0.31 9.34
N THR A 52 10.55 -0.71 10.33
CA THR A 52 9.09 -0.78 10.22
C THR A 52 8.44 0.56 9.79
N ARG A 53 8.97 1.70 10.25
CA ARG A 53 8.52 3.03 9.79
C ARG A 53 8.70 3.26 8.29
N ASP A 54 9.71 2.64 7.68
CA ASP A 54 9.97 2.78 6.24
C ASP A 54 8.97 1.97 5.42
N LEU A 55 8.45 0.85 5.96
CA LEU A 55 7.32 0.16 5.36
C LEU A 55 6.07 1.04 5.35
N VAL A 56 5.82 1.82 6.42
CA VAL A 56 4.72 2.80 6.43
C VAL A 56 4.97 3.90 5.40
N GLY A 57 6.20 4.43 5.31
CA GLY A 57 6.59 5.40 4.28
C GLY A 57 6.37 4.86 2.87
N HIS A 58 6.77 3.62 2.61
CA HIS A 58 6.55 2.94 1.33
C HIS A 58 5.06 2.78 0.99
N MET A 59 4.21 2.42 1.96
CA MET A 59 2.76 2.36 1.72
C MET A 59 2.19 3.72 1.34
N ILE A 60 2.60 4.80 2.03
CA ILE A 60 2.16 6.16 1.70
C ILE A 60 2.61 6.53 0.27
N ASP A 61 3.88 6.36 -0.04
CA ASP A 61 4.46 6.68 -1.35
C ASP A 61 3.71 5.99 -2.50
N VAL A 62 3.49 4.68 -2.38
CA VAL A 62 2.82 3.90 -3.43
C VAL A 62 1.35 4.30 -3.59
N ILE A 63 0.62 4.48 -2.48
CA ILE A 63 -0.80 4.86 -2.53
C ILE A 63 -0.96 6.25 -3.16
N GLU A 64 -0.13 7.21 -2.76
CA GLU A 64 -0.17 8.57 -3.32
C GLU A 64 0.27 8.59 -4.79
N GLY A 65 1.22 7.74 -5.18
CA GLY A 65 1.57 7.51 -6.58
C GLY A 65 0.39 7.00 -7.41
N TYR A 66 -0.45 6.11 -6.87
CA TYR A 66 -1.69 5.72 -7.53
C TYR A 66 -2.67 6.89 -7.66
N PHE A 67 -2.83 7.72 -6.64
CA PHE A 67 -3.70 8.89 -6.73
C PHE A 67 -3.30 9.86 -7.83
N ALA A 68 -2.00 10.15 -7.97
CA ALA A 68 -1.51 11.02 -9.02
C ALA A 68 -1.83 10.46 -10.41
N ASN A 69 -1.57 9.17 -10.64
CA ASN A 69 -1.87 8.51 -11.91
C ASN A 69 -3.37 8.42 -12.19
N TRP A 70 -4.19 8.20 -11.15
CA TRP A 70 -5.64 8.14 -11.27
C TRP A 70 -6.25 9.47 -11.70
N GLU A 71 -5.82 10.56 -11.05
CA GLU A 71 -6.28 11.91 -11.39
C GLU A 71 -5.85 12.32 -12.80
N GLU A 72 -4.69 11.89 -13.27
CA GLU A 72 -4.25 12.11 -14.64
C GLU A 72 -5.11 11.34 -15.64
N ALA A 73 -5.38 10.05 -15.37
CA ALA A 73 -6.26 9.23 -16.20
C ALA A 73 -7.67 9.81 -16.30
N LYS A 74 -8.24 10.31 -15.18
CA LYS A 74 -9.58 10.95 -15.16
C LYS A 74 -9.67 12.20 -16.03
N LYS A 75 -8.55 12.89 -16.26
CA LYS A 75 -8.47 14.07 -17.15
C LYS A 75 -8.31 13.69 -18.63
N GLY A 76 -8.26 12.40 -18.95
CA GLY A 76 -7.93 11.90 -20.29
C GLY A 76 -6.44 11.99 -20.63
N GLY A 77 -5.58 12.21 -19.63
CA GLY A 77 -4.14 12.22 -19.80
C GLY A 77 -3.54 10.82 -19.95
N ALA A 78 -2.25 10.78 -20.27
CA ALA A 78 -1.48 9.55 -20.33
C ALA A 78 -0.62 9.44 -19.05
N PRO A 79 -1.10 8.74 -18.00
CA PRO A 79 -0.29 8.57 -16.79
C PRO A 79 1.03 7.89 -17.14
N THR A 80 2.12 8.43 -16.60
CA THR A 80 3.47 7.85 -16.68
C THR A 80 3.79 7.20 -15.34
N PRO A 81 3.31 5.97 -15.08
CA PRO A 81 3.70 5.28 -13.86
C PRO A 81 5.20 5.04 -13.95
N ALA A 82 5.97 5.81 -13.16
CA ALA A 82 7.39 5.53 -12.97
C ALA A 82 7.57 4.05 -12.58
N GLY A 83 6.65 3.56 -11.74
CA GLY A 83 6.25 2.15 -11.65
C GLY A 83 7.43 1.21 -11.45
N LEU A 84 7.35 0.03 -12.06
CA LEU A 84 8.41 -0.99 -12.01
C LEU A 84 9.74 -0.49 -12.62
N ASN A 85 9.71 0.49 -13.53
CA ASN A 85 10.92 0.93 -14.24
C ASN A 85 11.92 1.64 -13.33
N VAL A 86 11.44 2.37 -12.32
CA VAL A 86 12.30 3.08 -11.35
C VAL A 86 12.28 2.47 -9.96
N MET A 87 11.42 1.48 -9.72
CA MET A 87 11.21 0.88 -8.40
C MET A 87 12.52 0.40 -7.77
N ALA A 88 13.40 -0.23 -8.56
CA ALA A 88 14.66 -0.75 -8.04
C ALA A 88 15.64 0.36 -7.60
N THR A 89 15.50 1.58 -8.11
CA THR A 89 16.47 2.67 -7.89
C THR A 89 15.97 3.75 -6.95
N THR A 90 14.67 4.05 -6.92
CA THR A 90 14.14 5.19 -6.16
C THR A 90 13.33 4.79 -4.94
N LEU A 91 12.77 3.57 -4.91
CA LEU A 91 11.79 3.16 -3.88
C LEU A 91 12.36 3.24 -2.46
N ASN A 92 13.64 2.91 -2.30
CA ASN A 92 14.32 3.00 -1.02
C ASN A 92 14.37 4.42 -0.48
N ASP A 93 14.65 5.38 -1.35
CA ASP A 93 14.81 6.78 -0.96
C ASP A 93 13.45 7.39 -0.62
N HIS A 94 12.44 7.13 -1.46
CA HIS A 94 11.07 7.55 -1.19
C HIS A 94 10.50 6.98 0.12
N ALA A 95 10.75 5.69 0.41
CA ALA A 95 10.33 5.09 1.68
C ALA A 95 10.97 5.78 2.89
N LYS A 96 12.27 6.09 2.80
CA LYS A 96 13.06 6.72 3.88
C LYS A 96 12.78 8.21 4.03
N ASP A 97 12.32 8.90 2.99
CA ASP A 97 11.98 10.31 3.05
C ASP A 97 10.89 10.61 4.10
N PHE A 98 10.04 9.63 4.43
CA PHE A 98 9.02 9.75 5.46
C PHE A 98 9.57 9.68 6.89
N ARG A 99 10.85 9.35 7.09
CA ARG A 99 11.49 9.38 8.43
C ARG A 99 11.48 10.76 9.08
N LYS A 100 11.27 11.82 8.28
CA LYS A 100 11.12 13.20 8.76
C LYS A 100 9.77 13.45 9.47
N LEU A 101 8.78 12.58 9.28
CA LEU A 101 7.47 12.73 9.92
C LEU A 101 7.49 12.16 11.35
N PRO A 102 6.80 12.80 12.29
CA PRO A 102 6.40 12.16 13.55
C PRO A 102 5.59 10.88 13.26
N ARG A 103 5.75 9.85 14.09
CA ARG A 103 5.03 8.56 13.93
C ARG A 103 3.54 8.76 13.74
N GLU A 104 2.91 9.53 14.63
CA GLU A 104 1.47 9.73 14.60
C GLU A 104 1.01 10.41 13.31
N GLU A 105 1.82 11.33 12.77
CA GLU A 105 1.52 11.99 11.49
C GLU A 105 1.63 11.00 10.32
N ALA A 106 2.68 10.18 10.28
CA ALA A 106 2.84 9.15 9.26
C ALA A 106 1.70 8.12 9.30
N LEU A 107 1.32 7.65 10.50
CA LEU A 107 0.21 6.71 10.67
C LEU A 107 -1.13 7.31 10.28
N ALA A 108 -1.38 8.58 10.64
CA ALA A 108 -2.61 9.28 10.27
C ALA A 108 -2.71 9.47 8.75
N ARG A 109 -1.61 9.86 8.11
CA ARG A 109 -1.53 9.99 6.64
C ARG A 109 -1.80 8.65 5.96
N PHE A 110 -1.10 7.60 6.36
CA PHE A 110 -1.30 6.26 5.82
C PHE A 110 -2.76 5.79 5.94
N LYS A 111 -3.40 5.95 7.11
CA LYS A 111 -4.81 5.57 7.31
C LYS A 111 -5.75 6.34 6.38
N LYS A 112 -5.57 7.65 6.30
CA LYS A 112 -6.36 8.51 5.41
C LYS A 112 -6.22 8.12 3.95
N ASP A 113 -5.00 7.84 3.50
CA ASP A 113 -4.74 7.42 2.13
C ASP A 113 -5.33 6.03 1.85
N ALA A 114 -5.21 5.10 2.79
CA ALA A 114 -5.85 3.78 2.68
C ALA A 114 -7.37 3.86 2.55
N GLU A 115 -8.03 4.70 3.35
CA GLU A 115 -9.49 4.92 3.28
C GLU A 115 -9.90 5.52 1.93
N LYS A 116 -9.13 6.48 1.42
CA LYS A 116 -9.37 7.07 0.11
C LYS A 116 -9.19 6.04 -1.02
N LEU A 117 -8.15 5.22 -0.97
CA LEU A 117 -7.91 4.17 -1.95
C LEU A 117 -9.05 3.15 -1.97
N ASP A 118 -9.52 2.70 -0.79
CA ASP A 118 -10.64 1.78 -0.69
C ASP A 118 -11.90 2.33 -1.37
N LYS A 119 -12.24 3.59 -1.10
CA LYS A 119 -13.38 4.24 -1.75
C LYS A 119 -13.22 4.28 -3.26
N MET A 120 -12.04 4.64 -3.76
CA MET A 120 -11.78 4.66 -5.20
C MET A 120 -11.95 3.28 -5.84
N LEU A 121 -11.55 2.22 -5.15
CA LEU A 121 -11.66 0.84 -5.64
C LEU A 121 -13.10 0.30 -5.54
N ASP A 122 -13.87 0.73 -4.54
CA ASP A 122 -15.30 0.37 -4.44
C ASP A 122 -16.14 1.04 -5.54
N ASP A 123 -15.77 2.25 -5.95
CA ASP A 123 -16.49 3.02 -6.99
C ASP A 123 -16.23 2.51 -8.44
N LEU A 124 -15.31 1.55 -8.62
CA LEU A 124 -14.97 0.90 -9.91
C LEU A 124 -15.90 -0.24 -10.30
#